data_AF-A0AAC9XP39-F1
#
_entry.id   AF-A0AAC9XP39-F1
#
_cell.length_a   1.000
_cell.length_b   1.000
_cell.length_c   1.000
_cell.angle_alpha   90.00
_cell.angle_beta   90.00
_cell.angle_gamma   90.00
#
_symmetry.space_group_name_H-M   'P 1'
#
loop_
_entity.id
_entity.type
_entity.pdbx_description
1 polymer ?
#
loop_
_entity_poly.entity_id
_entity_poly.type
_entity_poly.pdbx_seq_one_letter_code
_entity_poly.pdbx_strand_id
1 'polypeptide(L)'
;MITKLVRLAAAATLALGISSAWAAGVVHQGTVVDTMNGGGYTYVQIKEADKTFWAAGPQVEVKKGDVVVVQEQMWMNDFTSKTLNRTFDELLFVGRIDKK
;
A
#
# COMPACT_ATOMS: atom_id res chain seq x y z
N MET A 1 -67.91 -4.45 24.92
CA MET A 1 -67.33 -3.16 25.39
C MET A 1 -65.88 -3.48 25.76
N ILE A 2 -64.79 -2.89 25.26
CA ILE A 2 -64.56 -1.69 24.46
C ILE A 2 -63.16 -1.86 23.80
N THR A 3 -63.12 -1.70 22.47
CA THR A 3 -62.14 -0.97 21.64
C THR A 3 -60.59 -1.05 21.81
N LYS A 4 -59.95 -1.15 20.62
CA LYS A 4 -58.75 -0.45 20.10
C LYS A 4 -57.46 -1.25 19.87
N LEU A 5 -57.27 -1.55 18.58
CA LEU A 5 -56.03 -1.48 17.81
C LEU A 5 -54.98 -0.50 18.36
N VAL A 6 -53.72 -0.94 18.41
CA VAL A 6 -52.55 -0.12 18.11
C VAL A 6 -51.58 -0.93 17.26
N ARG A 7 -51.28 -0.40 16.07
CA ARG A 7 -50.20 -0.83 15.17
C ARG A 7 -48.89 -0.13 15.56
N LEU A 8 -47.79 -0.72 15.07
CA LEU A 8 -46.42 -0.19 14.92
C LEU A 8 -45.49 -0.30 16.13
N ALA A 9 -44.44 -1.09 15.96
CA ALA A 9 -43.09 -0.55 15.82
C ALA A 9 -42.20 -1.58 15.09
N ALA A 10 -41.94 -1.35 13.79
CA ALA A 10 -40.80 -1.95 13.13
C ALA A 10 -39.55 -1.16 13.60
N ALA A 11 -38.79 -1.74 14.53
CA ALA A 11 -37.47 -1.22 14.87
C ALA A 11 -36.50 -1.62 13.75
N ALA A 12 -36.29 -0.72 12.80
CA ALA A 12 -35.27 -0.86 11.78
C ALA A 12 -33.88 -0.81 12.44
N THR A 13 -33.19 -1.94 12.45
CA THR A 13 -31.78 -2.04 12.83
C THR A 13 -30.91 -1.34 11.79
N LEU A 14 -30.59 -0.06 12.02
CA LEU A 14 -29.56 0.67 11.29
C LEU A 14 -28.17 0.17 11.72
N ALA A 15 -27.73 -0.93 11.11
CA ALA A 15 -26.32 -1.34 11.12
C ALA A 15 -25.66 -0.89 9.81
N LEU A 16 -25.35 0.40 9.69
CA LEU A 16 -24.50 0.93 8.61
C LEU A 16 -23.41 1.79 9.23
N GLY A 17 -22.40 1.11 9.78
CA GLY A 17 -21.21 1.73 10.35
C GLY A 17 -20.02 0.80 10.22
N ILE A 18 -19.83 0.18 9.05
CA ILE A 18 -18.61 -0.55 8.75
C ILE A 18 -17.55 0.51 8.47
N SER A 19 -16.73 0.77 9.47
CA SER A 19 -15.65 1.76 9.44
C SER A 19 -14.78 1.56 8.19
N SER A 20 -14.67 2.57 7.33
CA SER A 20 -13.79 2.56 6.15
C SER A 20 -12.29 2.62 6.49
N ALA A 21 -11.91 2.29 7.74
CA ALA A 21 -10.55 2.42 8.26
C ALA A 21 -9.61 1.26 7.85
N TRP A 22 -10.09 0.28 7.08
CA TRP A 22 -9.32 -0.90 6.69
C TRP A 22 -8.63 -0.79 5.33
N ALA A 23 -8.65 0.37 4.68
CA ALA A 23 -8.06 0.56 3.35
C ALA A 23 -6.71 1.32 3.35
N ALA A 24 -6.22 1.76 4.51
CA ALA A 24 -4.87 2.33 4.61
C ALA A 24 -3.87 1.16 4.69
N GLY A 25 -3.22 0.85 3.57
CA GLY A 25 -2.13 -0.13 3.52
C GLY A 25 -1.01 0.20 4.51
N VAL A 26 -0.22 -0.82 4.87
CA VAL A 26 0.93 -0.68 5.78
C VAL A 26 1.89 0.40 5.26
N VAL A 27 2.37 1.28 6.15
CA VAL A 27 3.37 2.28 5.79
C VAL A 27 4.74 1.77 6.15
N HIS A 28 5.67 1.81 5.19
CA HIS A 28 7.06 1.47 5.38
C HIS A 28 7.94 2.70 5.32
N GLN A 29 8.96 2.75 6.18
CA GLN A 29 9.96 3.80 6.17
C GLN A 29 11.37 3.21 6.31
N GLY A 30 12.28 3.63 5.43
CA GLY A 30 13.65 3.13 5.50
C GLY A 30 14.63 3.88 4.62
N THR A 31 15.88 3.45 4.69
CA THR A 31 16.98 4.01 3.88
C THR A 31 17.07 3.28 2.56
N VAL A 32 17.19 4.02 1.47
CA VAL A 32 17.46 3.47 0.14
C VAL A 32 18.90 2.94 0.11
N VAL A 33 19.06 1.63 -0.04
CA VAL A 33 20.38 0.99 -0.18
C VAL A 33 20.75 0.73 -1.64
N ASP A 34 19.75 0.64 -2.53
CA ASP A 34 19.93 0.59 -3.98
C ASP A 34 18.75 1.20 -4.73
N THR A 35 18.98 1.70 -5.94
CA THR A 35 17.92 2.28 -6.77
C THR A 35 18.23 2.18 -8.25
N MET A 36 17.18 2.02 -9.06
CA MET A 36 17.24 2.06 -10.52
C MET A 36 15.91 2.50 -11.12
N ASN A 37 15.96 3.09 -12.31
CA ASN A 37 14.78 3.50 -13.07
C ASN A 37 14.61 2.61 -14.30
N GLY A 38 13.36 2.27 -14.64
CA GLY A 38 13.05 1.48 -15.83
C GLY A 38 11.55 1.43 -16.11
N GLY A 39 11.16 1.54 -17.38
CA GLY A 39 9.76 1.39 -17.79
C GLY A 39 8.78 2.41 -17.19
N GLY A 40 9.26 3.60 -16.79
CA GLY A 40 8.44 4.63 -16.13
C GLY A 40 8.30 4.46 -14.61
N TYR A 41 9.04 3.53 -14.02
CA TYR A 41 9.07 3.28 -12.58
C TYR A 41 10.44 3.57 -11.99
N THR A 42 10.44 3.90 -10.70
CA THR A 42 11.61 3.85 -9.84
C THR A 42 11.51 2.63 -8.94
N TYR A 43 12.57 1.84 -8.94
CA TYR A 43 12.75 0.68 -8.08
C TYR A 43 13.72 1.07 -6.97
N VAL A 44 13.31 0.93 -5.71
CA VAL A 44 14.14 1.22 -4.54
C VAL A 44 14.26 -0.02 -3.67
N GLN A 45 15.49 -0.36 -3.28
CA GLN A 45 15.71 -1.32 -2.21
C GLN A 45 15.75 -0.57 -0.89
N ILE A 46 14.76 -0.82 -0.05
CA ILE A 46 14.56 -0.11 1.22
C ILE A 46 15.07 -1.02 2.33
N LYS A 47 15.98 -0.51 3.15
CA LYS A 47 16.35 -1.12 4.42
C LYS A 47 15.53 -0.49 5.55
N GLU A 48 14.64 -1.28 6.13
CA GLU A 48 13.78 -0.92 7.25
C GLU A 48 14.07 -1.88 8.41
N ALA A 49 14.64 -1.37 9.50
CA ALA A 49 15.05 -2.17 10.66
C ALA A 49 15.82 -3.45 10.28
N ASP A 50 15.20 -4.62 10.44
CA ASP A 50 15.70 -5.97 10.16
C ASP A 50 15.31 -6.51 8.78
N LYS A 51 14.52 -5.76 8.01
CA LYS A 51 14.05 -6.14 6.68
C LYS A 51 14.73 -5.32 5.59
N THR A 52 14.93 -5.96 4.44
CA THR A 52 15.39 -5.28 3.23
C THR A 52 14.62 -5.83 2.05
N PHE A 53 13.85 -4.99 1.38
CA PHE A 53 12.94 -5.40 0.31
C PHE A 53 12.97 -4.39 -0.83
N TRP A 54 12.52 -4.82 -2.01
CA TRP A 54 12.36 -3.94 -3.16
C TRP A 54 10.95 -3.37 -3.19
N ALA A 55 10.82 -2.08 -3.50
CA ALA A 55 9.56 -1.44 -3.84
C ALA A 55 9.66 -0.77 -5.22
N ALA A 56 8.54 -0.74 -5.96
CA ALA A 56 8.43 -0.07 -7.24
C ALA A 56 7.21 0.87 -7.25
N GLY A 57 7.44 2.12 -7.64
CA GLY A 57 6.40 3.14 -7.81
C GLY A 57 6.66 4.02 -9.02
N PRO A 58 5.76 4.97 -9.33
CA PRO A 58 5.96 5.95 -10.39
C PRO A 58 7.33 6.62 -10.27
N GLN A 59 7.98 6.89 -11.41
CA GLN A 59 9.35 7.39 -11.41
C GLN A 59 9.52 8.69 -10.60
N VAL A 60 10.52 8.70 -9.71
CA VAL A 60 10.87 9.81 -8.82
C VAL A 60 12.39 9.94 -8.69
N GLU A 61 12.88 11.13 -8.38
CA GLU A 61 14.30 11.34 -8.09
C GLU A 61 14.64 10.90 -6.65
N VAL A 62 15.42 9.83 -6.54
CA VAL A 62 15.94 9.28 -5.28
C VAL A 62 17.34 8.71 -5.52
N LYS A 63 18.17 8.68 -4.47
CA LYS A 63 19.52 8.13 -4.50
C LYS A 63 19.81 7.26 -3.28
N LYS A 64 20.88 6.46 -3.35
CA LYS A 64 21.40 5.71 -2.20
C LYS A 64 21.64 6.65 -1.01
N GLY A 65 21.20 6.22 0.17
CA GLY A 65 21.28 6.98 1.42
C GLY A 65 20.07 7.87 1.71
N ASP A 66 19.18 8.11 0.74
CA ASP A 66 17.94 8.84 1.02
C ASP A 66 17.02 8.04 1.95
N VAL A 67 16.25 8.73 2.79
CA VAL A 67 15.16 8.13 3.57
C VAL A 67 13.87 8.30 2.79
N VAL A 68 13.14 7.20 2.60
CA VAL A 68 11.87 7.19 1.88
C VAL A 68 10.75 6.61 2.73
N VAL A 69 9.53 7.05 2.42
CA VAL A 69 8.28 6.48 2.93
C VAL A 69 7.45 5.99 1.76
N VAL A 70 6.91 4.78 1.89
CA VAL A 70 6.01 4.18 0.91
C VAL A 70 4.79 3.60 1.62
N GLN A 71 3.64 3.64 0.96
CA GLN A 71 2.44 2.95 1.41
C GLN A 71 2.28 1.67 0.61
N GLU A 72 2.18 0.55 1.32
CA GLU A 72 1.95 -0.77 0.76
C GLU A 72 0.66 -0.79 -0.06
N GLN A 73 0.73 -1.38 -1.25
CA GLN A 73 -0.45 -1.70 -2.05
C GLN A 73 -0.51 -3.18 -2.41
N MET A 74 0.53 -3.71 -3.06
CA MET A 74 0.52 -5.10 -3.51
C MET A 74 1.92 -5.70 -3.56
N TRP A 75 2.12 -6.78 -2.81
CA TRP A 75 3.30 -7.63 -2.92
C TRP A 75 3.18 -8.57 -4.12
N MET A 76 4.25 -8.67 -4.91
CA MET A 76 4.38 -9.57 -6.05
C MET A 76 5.59 -10.45 -5.84
N ASN A 77 5.42 -11.74 -6.05
CA ASN A 77 6.54 -12.69 -6.08
C ASN A 77 6.97 -12.95 -7.53
N ASP A 78 8.24 -13.27 -7.73
CA ASP A 78 8.84 -13.63 -9.02
C ASP A 78 8.59 -12.59 -10.14
N PHE A 79 8.51 -11.32 -9.77
CA PHE A 79 8.20 -10.25 -10.72
C PHE A 79 9.37 -9.98 -11.66
N THR A 80 9.14 -10.07 -12.97
CA THR A 80 10.17 -9.78 -13.99
C THR A 80 9.94 -8.42 -14.64
N SER A 81 10.89 -7.50 -14.44
CA SER A 81 10.96 -6.24 -15.18
C SER A 81 11.69 -6.46 -16.50
N LYS A 82 10.95 -6.38 -17.61
CA LYS A 82 11.53 -6.50 -18.97
C LYS A 82 12.50 -5.37 -19.28
N THR A 83 12.25 -4.16 -18.80
CA THR A 83 13.07 -2.98 -19.09
C THR A 83 14.40 -3.00 -18.33
N LEU A 84 14.43 -3.62 -17.16
CA LEU A 84 15.66 -3.82 -16.39
C LEU A 84 16.35 -5.16 -16.68
N ASN A 85 15.71 -6.04 -17.47
CA ASN A 85 16.14 -7.42 -17.66
C ASN A 85 16.47 -8.12 -16.32
N ARG A 86 15.57 -7.96 -15.34
CA ARG A 86 15.76 -8.42 -13.96
C ARG A 86 14.49 -9.03 -13.40
N THR A 87 14.65 -10.11 -12.66
CA THR A 87 13.60 -10.72 -11.83
C THR A 87 13.83 -10.37 -10.37
N PHE A 88 12.74 -10.07 -9.66
CA PHE A 88 12.70 -9.80 -8.24
C PHE A 88 11.94 -10.95 -7.57
N ASP A 89 12.58 -11.62 -6.62
CA ASP A 89 11.95 -12.70 -5.85
C ASP A 89 10.70 -12.20 -5.14
N GLU A 90 10.77 -10.98 -4.58
CA GLU A 90 9.66 -10.25 -3.99
C GLU A 90 9.79 -8.75 -4.32
N LEU A 91 8.68 -8.13 -4.72
CA LEU A 91 8.59 -6.71 -5.06
C LEU A 91 7.28 -6.11 -4.53
N LEU A 92 7.38 -5.03 -3.77
CA LEU A 92 6.24 -4.25 -3.33
C LEU A 92 5.86 -3.16 -4.35
N PHE A 93 4.69 -3.25 -4.96
CA PHE A 93 4.13 -2.13 -5.72
C PHE A 93 3.52 -1.08 -4.80
N VAL A 94 3.85 0.19 -5.09
CA VAL A 94 3.41 1.35 -4.31
C VAL A 94 2.94 2.47 -5.24
N GLY A 95 2.00 3.27 -4.76
CA GLY A 95 1.45 4.37 -5.56
C GLY A 95 2.38 5.58 -5.64
N ARG A 96 3.34 5.67 -4.71
CA ARG A 96 4.24 6.80 -4.53
C ARG A 96 5.44 6.40 -3.66
N ILE A 97 6.57 7.02 -3.94
CA ILE A 97 7.78 6.99 -3.11
C ILE A 97 8.04 8.42 -2.64
N ASP A 98 7.80 8.68 -1.35
CA ASP A 98 8.02 10.00 -0.74
C ASP A 98 9.40 10.08 -0.12
N LYS A 99 10.26 10.94 -0.65
CA LYS A 99 11.55 11.26 -0.04
C LYS A 99 11.34 12.20 1.16
N LYS A 100 11.99 11.87 2.29
CA LYS A 100 12.01 12.70 3.51
C LYS A 100 13.11 13.76 3.48
#